data_AF-A0A974BRT1-F1
#
_entry.id   AF-A0A974BRT1-F1
#
_cell.length_a   1.000
_cell.length_b   1.000
_cell.length_c   1.000
_cell.angle_alpha   90.00
_cell.angle_beta   90.00
_cell.angle_gamma   90.00
#
_symmetry.space_group_name_H-M   'P 1'
#
loop_
_entity.id
_entity.type
_entity.pdbx_description
1 polymer ?
#
loop_
_entity_poly.entity_id
_entity_poly.type
_entity_poly.pdbx_seq_one_letter_code
_entity_poly.pdbx_strand_id
1 'polypeptide(L)'
;VCDSDTKLDPLATLELVKVLESNDRYGAVGGDVRILNLNDSYISFMSSLRYWIAFNIERACQSYFDCVSCISGPLGLYRNDLLQTFLESWYNQKFLGTHCTFGDDRHLTNRMLSIGYAT
;
A
#
# COMPACT_ATOMS: atom_id res chain seq x y z
N VAL A 1 -1.58 -7.61 2.82
CA VAL A 1 -2.84 -7.39 2.08
C VAL A 1 -2.60 -7.75 0.62
N CYS A 2 -3.61 -8.35 -0.02
CA CYS A 2 -3.58 -8.71 -1.44
C CYS A 2 -5.01 -8.80 -1.94
N ASP A 3 -5.33 -8.10 -3.02
CA ASP A 3 -6.64 -8.17 -3.66
C ASP A 3 -6.80 -9.48 -4.44
N SER A 4 -8.03 -9.96 -4.57
CA SER A 4 -8.33 -11.28 -5.15
C SER A 4 -8.02 -11.40 -6.65
N ASP A 5 -7.92 -10.27 -7.35
CA ASP A 5 -7.59 -10.16 -8.77
C ASP A 5 -6.09 -9.95 -9.02
N THR A 6 -5.28 -9.87 -7.97
CA THR A 6 -3.84 -9.65 -8.09
C THR A 6 -3.09 -10.94 -8.35
N LYS A 7 -2.27 -10.95 -9.43
CA LYS A 7 -1.30 -12.01 -9.69
C LYS A 7 0.07 -11.61 -9.15
N LEU A 8 0.55 -12.37 -8.18
CA LEU A 8 1.84 -12.12 -7.54
C LEU A 8 2.99 -12.78 -8.30
N ASP A 9 4.10 -12.06 -8.41
CA ASP A 9 5.39 -12.66 -8.75
C ASP A 9 5.78 -13.66 -7.63
N PRO A 10 6.34 -14.84 -7.95
CA PRO A 10 6.76 -15.82 -6.94
C PRO A 10 7.71 -15.27 -5.86
N LEU A 11 8.47 -14.21 -6.18
CA LEU A 11 9.40 -13.56 -5.27
C LEU A 11 8.81 -12.32 -4.58
N ALA A 12 7.59 -11.90 -4.92
CA ALA A 12 7.01 -10.65 -4.42
C ALA A 12 7.06 -10.57 -2.89
N THR A 13 6.54 -11.57 -2.18
CA THR A 13 6.56 -11.58 -0.71
C THR A 13 7.97 -11.56 -0.14
N LEU A 14 8.91 -12.28 -0.75
CA LEU A 14 10.31 -12.31 -0.31
C LEU A 14 10.95 -10.91 -0.41
N GLU A 15 10.74 -10.22 -1.53
CA GLU A 15 11.28 -8.87 -1.72
C GLU A 15 10.63 -7.85 -0.78
N LEU A 16 9.32 -7.90 -0.54
CA LEU A 16 8.67 -7.02 0.45
C LEU A 16 9.22 -7.27 1.86
N VAL A 17 9.42 -8.53 2.27
CA VAL A 17 9.98 -8.85 3.60
C VAL A 17 11.41 -8.31 3.74
N LYS A 18 12.26 -8.44 2.70
CA LYS A 18 13.62 -7.88 2.74
C LYS A 18 13.62 -6.38 3.00
N VAL A 19 12.71 -5.64 2.36
CA VAL A 19 12.59 -4.19 2.57
C VAL A 19 12.06 -3.90 3.97
N LEU A 20 10.98 -4.55 4.40
CA LEU A 20 10.37 -4.33 5.72
C LEU A 20 11.37 -4.59 6.87
N GLU A 21 12.19 -5.64 6.75
CA GLU A 21 13.19 -6.01 7.75
C GLU A 21 14.53 -5.28 7.59
N SER A 22 14.70 -4.44 6.56
CA SER A 22 15.94 -3.65 6.39
C SER A 22 16.07 -2.52 7.42
N ASN A 23 14.96 -2.11 8.04
CA ASN A 23 14.92 -1.07 9.05
C ASN A 23 13.75 -1.31 10.02
N ASP A 24 14.04 -1.38 11.32
CA ASP A 24 13.04 -1.60 12.37
C ASP A 24 11.97 -0.49 12.43
N ARG A 25 12.25 0.68 11.86
CA ARG A 25 11.28 1.78 11.77
C ARG A 25 10.28 1.63 10.63
N TYR A 26 10.48 0.69 9.70
CA TYR A 26 9.50 0.41 8.66
C TYR A 26 8.34 -0.37 9.25
N GLY A 27 7.21 0.32 9.41
CA GLY A 27 5.97 -0.27 9.91
C GLY A 27 5.15 -0.92 8.80
N ALA A 28 5.35 -0.50 7.56
CA ALA A 28 4.69 -1.09 6.41
C ALA A 28 5.54 -0.92 5.14
N VAL A 29 5.24 -1.72 4.11
CA VAL A 29 5.87 -1.63 2.79
C VAL A 29 4.87 -2.00 1.70
N GLY A 30 4.91 -1.27 0.58
CA GLY A 30 4.13 -1.55 -0.62
C GLY A 30 4.98 -2.13 -1.75
N GLY A 31 4.37 -2.93 -2.62
CA GLY A 31 5.02 -3.42 -3.83
C GLY A 31 4.70 -2.58 -5.07
N ASP A 32 5.41 -2.87 -6.17
CA ASP A 32 5.11 -2.33 -7.50
C ASP A 32 3.91 -3.07 -8.11
N VAL A 33 2.86 -2.34 -8.47
CA VAL A 33 1.62 -2.90 -9.05
C VAL A 33 1.50 -2.49 -10.50
N ARG A 34 1.21 -3.46 -11.36
CA ARG A 34 1.09 -3.27 -12.81
C ARG A 34 -0.21 -3.82 -13.34
N ILE A 35 -0.68 -3.21 -14.42
CA ILE A 35 -1.85 -3.70 -15.17
C ILE A 35 -1.45 -4.94 -15.95
N LEU A 36 -2.15 -6.05 -15.71
CA LEU A 36 -1.87 -7.35 -16.33
C LEU A 36 -2.21 -7.37 -17.83
N ASN A 37 -3.30 -6.70 -18.22
CA ASN A 37 -3.90 -6.80 -19.54
C ASN A 37 -3.53 -5.64 -20.48
N LEU A 38 -2.25 -5.27 -20.47
CA LEU A 38 -1.67 -4.12 -21.18
C LEU A 38 -2.15 -3.97 -22.64
N ASN A 39 -2.21 -5.09 -23.36
CA ASN A 39 -2.42 -5.13 -24.80
C ASN A 39 -3.88 -5.34 -25.22
N ASP A 40 -4.81 -5.46 -24.27
CA ASP A 40 -6.20 -5.80 -24.56
C ASP A 40 -6.97 -4.61 -25.17
N SER A 41 -6.62 -3.38 -24.80
CA SER A 41 -7.28 -2.17 -25.30
C SER A 41 -6.44 -0.91 -25.10
N TYR A 42 -6.81 0.17 -25.80
CA TYR A 42 -6.23 1.50 -25.55
C TYR A 42 -6.46 1.98 -24.10
N ILE A 43 -7.59 1.63 -23.48
CA ILE A 43 -7.87 1.99 -22.08
C ILE A 43 -6.97 1.22 -21.11
N SER A 44 -6.71 -0.06 -21.38
CA SER A 44 -5.78 -0.87 -20.58
C SER A 44 -4.37 -0.32 -20.67
N PHE A 45 -3.93 0.10 -21.86
CA PHE A 45 -2.64 0.76 -22.07
C PHE A 45 -2.54 2.12 -21.36
N MET A 46 -3.58 2.96 -21.44
CA MET A 46 -3.58 4.23 -20.71
C MET A 46 -3.57 4.00 -19.19
N SER A 47 -4.29 2.99 -18.71
CA SER A 47 -4.28 2.59 -17.30
C SER A 47 -2.91 2.10 -16.85
N SER A 48 -2.20 1.31 -17.67
CA SER A 48 -0.86 0.83 -17.33
C SER A 48 0.14 1.99 -17.24
N LEU A 49 0.05 2.98 -18.13
CA LEU A 49 0.91 4.16 -18.07
C LEU A 49 0.64 4.97 -16.79
N ARG A 50 -0.63 5.14 -16.42
CA ARG A 50 -1.02 5.81 -15.16
C ARG A 50 -0.46 5.09 -13.94
N TYR A 51 -0.56 3.75 -13.90
CA TYR A 51 0.00 2.93 -12.82
C TYR A 51 1.52 3.03 -12.78
N TRP A 52 2.18 2.93 -13.93
CA TRP A 52 3.64 3.06 -13.99
C TRP A 52 4.12 4.38 -13.39
N ILE A 53 3.50 5.51 -13.76
CA ILE A 53 3.79 6.83 -13.16
C ILE A 53 3.52 6.85 -11.66
N ALA A 54 2.38 6.28 -11.22
CA ALA A 54 2.03 6.23 -9.80
C ALA A 54 3.11 5.52 -8.98
N PHE A 55 3.54 4.33 -9.39
CA PHE A 55 4.47 3.51 -8.61
C PHE A 55 5.93 3.93 -8.77
N ASN A 56 6.35 4.29 -9.99
CA ASN A 56 7.77 4.53 -10.29
C ASN A 56 8.19 6.00 -10.17
N ILE A 57 7.23 6.94 -10.07
CA ILE A 57 7.52 8.36 -9.86
C ILE A 57 6.93 8.83 -8.53
N GLU A 58 5.61 8.78 -8.37
CA GLU A 58 4.95 9.36 -7.19
C GLU A 58 5.32 8.59 -5.91
N ARG A 59 5.19 7.25 -5.93
CA ARG A 59 5.51 6.40 -4.78
C ARG A 59 7.00 6.26 -4.54
N ALA A 60 7.81 6.20 -5.60
CA ALA A 60 9.26 6.21 -5.47
C ALA A 60 9.75 7.48 -4.74
N CYS A 61 9.18 8.64 -5.08
CA CYS A 61 9.47 9.89 -4.36
C CYS A 61 9.05 9.81 -2.89
N GLN A 62 7.84 9.31 -2.59
CA GLN A 62 7.38 9.15 -1.21
C GLN A 62 8.25 8.16 -0.41
N SER A 63 8.65 7.05 -1.02
CA SER A 63 9.52 6.03 -0.43
C SER A 63 10.91 6.58 -0.14
N TYR A 64 11.45 7.45 -0.99
CA TYR A 64 12.72 8.14 -0.70
C TYR A 64 12.67 8.98 0.58
N PHE A 65 11.49 9.52 0.91
CA PHE A 65 11.25 10.29 2.14
C PHE A 65 10.59 9.45 3.24
N ASP A 66 10.55 8.12 3.12
CA ASP A 66 9.97 7.19 4.10
C ASP A 66 8.51 7.54 4.51
N CYS A 67 7.73 8.11 3.58
CA CYS A 67 6.40 8.66 3.83
C CYS A 67 5.35 8.22 2.81
N VAL A 68 5.40 6.97 2.37
CA VAL A 68 4.38 6.42 1.46
C VAL A 68 3.02 6.53 2.12
N SER A 69 2.17 7.43 1.62
CA SER A 69 0.89 7.78 2.26
C SER A 69 -0.23 6.77 2.05
N CYS A 70 -0.02 5.76 1.19
CA CYS A 70 -1.02 4.75 0.90
C CYS A 70 -0.36 3.52 0.28
N ILE A 71 -0.25 2.45 1.05
CA ILE A 71 0.07 1.12 0.56
C ILE A 71 -1.24 0.50 0.09
N SER A 72 -1.35 0.28 -1.21
CA SER A 72 -2.58 -0.18 -1.85
C SER A 72 -2.84 -1.67 -1.61
N GLY A 73 -4.13 -2.03 -1.54
CA GLY A 73 -4.66 -3.38 -1.36
C GLY A 73 -3.99 -4.50 -2.17
N PRO A 74 -3.62 -4.31 -3.45
CA PRO A 74 -3.06 -5.38 -4.29
C PRO A 74 -1.79 -6.01 -3.73
N LEU A 75 -0.89 -5.23 -3.12
CA LEU A 75 0.40 -5.73 -2.65
C LEU A 75 1.00 -4.86 -1.55
N GLY A 76 0.85 -5.31 -0.31
CA GLY A 76 1.44 -4.63 0.84
C GLY A 76 1.62 -5.51 2.07
N LEU A 77 2.62 -5.19 2.90
CA LEU A 77 2.88 -5.80 4.20
C LEU A 77 2.88 -4.74 5.30
N TYR A 78 2.42 -5.14 6.48
CA TYR A 78 2.39 -4.32 7.69
C TYR A 78 2.94 -5.15 8.85
N ARG A 79 3.69 -4.52 9.74
CA ARG A 79 4.08 -5.14 11.02
C ARG A 79 2.85 -5.34 11.89
N ASN A 80 2.55 -6.58 12.23
CA ASN A 80 1.30 -6.94 12.89
C ASN A 80 1.20 -6.37 14.31
N ASP A 81 2.27 -6.43 15.08
CA ASP A 81 2.36 -5.87 16.44
C ASP A 81 2.01 -4.38 16.46
N LEU A 82 2.50 -3.60 15.49
CA LEU A 82 2.16 -2.19 15.33
C LEU A 82 0.71 -1.99 14.86
N LEU A 83 0.28 -2.77 13.87
CA LEU A 83 -1.06 -2.70 13.31
C LEU A 83 -2.14 -2.90 14.38
N GLN A 84 -1.95 -3.89 15.26
CA GLN A 84 -2.90 -4.20 16.34
C GLN A 84 -3.13 -3.03 17.31
N THR A 85 -2.18 -2.10 17.42
CA THR A 85 -2.32 -0.93 18.33
C THR A 85 -3.42 0.03 17.91
N PHE A 86 -3.82 0.06 16.63
CA PHE A 86 -4.83 0.98 16.12
C PHE A 86 -5.90 0.32 15.24
N LEU A 87 -5.80 -0.99 14.98
CA LEU A 87 -6.67 -1.70 14.04
C LEU A 87 -8.17 -1.53 14.35
N GLU A 88 -8.58 -1.67 15.61
CA GLU A 88 -9.98 -1.53 16.01
C GLU A 88 -10.50 -0.11 15.79
N SER A 89 -9.68 0.90 16.10
CA SER A 89 -10.03 2.31 15.89
C SER A 89 -10.11 2.68 14.40
N TRP A 90 -9.23 2.09 13.59
CA TRP A 90 -9.24 2.26 12.14
C TRP A 90 -10.49 1.61 11.54
N TYR A 91 -10.80 0.37 11.93
CA TYR A 91 -11.94 -0.37 11.40
C TYR A 91 -13.24 0.35 11.73
N ASN A 92 -13.46 0.74 12.98
CA ASN A 92 -14.73 1.34 13.43
C ASN A 92 -14.85 2.85 13.14
N GLN A 93 -13.99 3.42 12.30
CA GLN A 93 -14.00 4.86 12.04
C GLN A 93 -15.35 5.35 11.54
N LYS A 94 -15.73 6.57 11.95
CA LYS A 94 -16.92 7.26 11.48
C LYS A 94 -16.60 8.72 11.16
N PHE A 95 -17.14 9.21 10.06
CA PHE A 95 -17.13 10.63 9.72
C PHE A 95 -18.58 11.12 9.71
N LEU A 96 -18.87 12.16 10.50
CA LEU A 96 -20.22 12.71 10.68
C LEU A 96 -21.28 11.63 11.00
N GLY A 97 -20.91 10.66 11.85
CA GLY A 97 -21.78 9.56 12.28
C GLY A 97 -21.89 8.38 11.29
N THR A 98 -21.35 8.51 10.07
CA THR A 98 -21.39 7.47 9.05
C THR A 98 -20.08 6.69 9.02
N HIS A 99 -20.15 5.37 8.92
CA HIS A 99 -18.98 4.51 8.82
C HIS A 99 -18.21 4.77 7.53
N CYS A 100 -16.89 4.96 7.60
CA CYS A 100 -16.10 5.22 6.41
C CYS A 100 -15.61 3.91 5.80
N THR A 101 -16.09 3.59 4.60
CA THR A 101 -15.73 2.38 3.84
C THR A 101 -14.80 2.65 2.66
N PHE A 102 -14.47 3.91 2.38
CA PHE A 102 -13.64 4.30 1.24
C PHE A 102 -12.31 4.89 1.70
N GLY A 103 -11.24 4.62 0.95
CA GLY A 103 -9.90 5.12 1.27
C GLY A 103 -9.31 4.52 2.54
N ASP A 104 -9.77 3.33 2.89
CA ASP A 104 -9.35 2.50 4.02
C ASP A 104 -7.85 2.18 3.96
N ASP A 105 -7.29 1.84 2.80
CA ASP A 105 -5.84 1.65 2.57
C ASP A 105 -5.02 2.89 2.95
N ARG A 106 -5.43 4.05 2.42
CA ARG A 106 -4.77 5.33 2.68
C ARG A 106 -4.86 5.70 4.15
N HIS A 107 -6.03 5.51 4.74
CA HIS A 107 -6.20 5.76 6.17
C HIS A 107 -5.34 4.81 7.01
N LEU A 108 -5.29 3.52 6.68
CA LEU A 108 -4.49 2.53 7.39
C LEU A 108 -3.00 2.89 7.38
N THR A 109 -2.49 3.26 6.20
CA THR A 109 -1.10 3.68 6.02
C THR A 109 -0.82 4.96 6.80
N ASN A 110 -1.72 5.95 6.74
CA ASN A 110 -1.59 7.19 7.51
C ASN A 110 -1.63 6.95 9.02
N ARG A 111 -2.34 5.93 9.51
CA ARG A 111 -2.30 5.57 10.94
C ARG A 111 -0.92 5.05 11.34
N MET A 112 -0.28 4.23 10.49
CA MET A 112 1.10 3.80 10.71
C MET A 112 2.07 4.98 10.77
N LEU A 113 1.97 5.92 9.82
CA LEU A 113 2.75 7.17 9.84
C LEU A 113 2.48 8.00 11.10
N SER A 114 1.22 8.08 11.55
CA SER A 114 0.83 8.91 12.70
C SER A 114 1.42 8.43 14.04
N ILE A 115 1.77 7.15 14.14
CA ILE A 115 2.44 6.58 15.32
C ILE A 115 3.97 6.63 15.22
N GLY A 116 4.50 7.29 14.19
CA GLY A 116 5.94 7.58 14.03
C GLY A 116 6.74 6.54 13.26
N TYR A 117 6.08 5.57 12.62
CA TYR A 117 6.74 4.56 11.79
C TYR A 117 6.75 4.97 10.32
N ALA A 118 7.82 4.62 9.64
CA ALA A 118 8.00 4.87 8.22
C ALA A 118 7.27 3.83 7.36
N THR A 119 6.91 4.21 6.13
CA THR A 119 6.17 3.41 5.17
C THR A 119 6.65 3.59 3.74
#